data_AF-X1HT62-F1
#
_entry.id   AF-X1HT62-F1
#
_cell.length_a   1.000
_cell.length_b   1.000
_cell.length_c   1.000
_cell.angle_alpha   90.00
_cell.angle_beta   90.00
_cell.angle_gamma   90.00
#
_symmetry.space_group_name_H-M   'P 1'
#
loop_
_entity.id
_entity.type
_entity.pdbx_description
1 polymer ?
#
loop_
_entity_poly.entity_id
_entity_poly.type
_entity_poly.pdbx_seq_one_letter_code
_entity_poly.pdbx_strand_id
1 'polypeptide(L)'
;MMNLLNHFNRKNKFLFINGLIGLILIIVASYIPENKQTFSPPELQKAAKIMEKSLDIISSYCRKNNININEIYDPFNTGLIGSEISEITTTTGHLEAKRTTINPNFAALIVNLLIEAGVNNGDTIALGCSGSFPALLIASLSAAKAMNLNSRVILSIGSSSYGATNINFTLLDIYNLILDNNIVDSKPIAVSLGGENDVGKEFEEDIVKTIKSKIQSNGIPFIYEKNLQSNVLKREALYFTTKNIDIKAFINS
;
A
#
# COMPACT_ATOMS: atom_id res chain seq x y z
N MET A 1 24.72 49.41 -30.54
CA MET A 1 23.34 48.93 -30.79
C MET A 1 22.45 49.92 -31.56
N MET A 2 22.78 51.22 -31.56
CA MET A 2 21.97 52.28 -32.20
C MET A 2 22.07 52.35 -33.75
N ASN A 3 23.02 51.65 -34.38
CA ASN A 3 23.27 51.71 -35.83
C ASN A 3 22.72 50.52 -36.65
N LEU A 4 22.21 49.44 -36.04
CA LEU A 4 21.65 48.30 -36.79
C LEU A 4 20.17 48.51 -37.19
N LEU A 5 19.49 49.47 -36.58
CA LEU A 5 18.05 49.69 -36.78
C LEU A 5 17.73 50.61 -37.96
N ASN A 6 18.71 51.21 -38.65
CA ASN A 6 18.46 52.14 -39.76
C ASN A 6 18.23 51.47 -41.12
N HIS A 7 18.44 50.15 -41.23
CA HIS A 7 18.32 49.44 -42.52
C HIS A 7 17.03 48.60 -42.69
N PHE A 8 16.11 48.65 -41.72
CA PHE A 8 14.92 47.80 -41.71
C PHE A 8 13.62 48.58 -41.95
N ASN A 9 12.78 48.12 -42.87
CA ASN A 9 11.41 48.61 -43.05
C ASN A 9 10.57 48.40 -41.77
N ARG A 10 9.53 49.24 -41.55
CA ARG A 10 8.70 49.23 -40.32
C ARG A 10 8.26 47.84 -39.85
N LYS A 11 7.87 46.95 -40.78
CA LYS A 11 7.49 45.56 -40.48
C LYS A 11 8.63 44.74 -39.87
N ASN A 12 9.85 44.89 -40.39
CA ASN A 12 11.01 44.15 -39.91
C ASN A 12 11.49 44.68 -38.54
N LYS A 13 11.37 45.99 -38.29
CA LYS A 13 11.61 46.55 -36.95
C LYS A 13 10.61 46.00 -35.92
N PHE A 14 9.34 45.91 -36.28
CA PHE A 14 8.30 45.35 -35.41
C PHE A 14 8.55 43.88 -35.07
N LEU A 15 8.90 43.05 -36.07
CA LEU A 15 9.26 41.65 -35.86
C LEU A 15 10.50 41.51 -34.98
N PHE A 16 11.53 42.32 -35.22
CA PHE A 16 12.77 42.28 -34.44
C PHE A 16 12.56 42.68 -32.96
N ILE A 17 11.76 43.73 -32.72
CA ILE A 17 11.42 44.17 -31.37
C ILE A 17 10.60 43.11 -30.62
N ASN A 18 9.60 42.52 -31.26
CA ASN A 18 8.83 41.43 -30.64
C ASN A 18 9.67 40.17 -30.39
N GLY A 19 10.61 39.86 -31.28
CA GLY A 19 11.58 38.78 -31.06
C GLY A 19 12.47 39.04 -29.85
N LEU A 20 12.96 40.27 -29.67
CA LEU A 20 13.72 40.69 -28.49
C LEU A 20 12.89 40.60 -27.21
N ILE A 21 11.63 41.07 -27.24
CA ILE A 21 10.71 40.97 -26.11
C ILE A 21 10.45 39.50 -25.75
N GLY A 22 10.18 38.65 -26.74
CA GLY A 22 9.98 37.22 -26.52
C GLY A 22 11.20 36.54 -25.92
N LEU A 23 12.41 36.87 -26.39
CA LEU A 23 13.66 36.35 -25.84
C LEU A 23 13.85 36.80 -24.39
N ILE A 24 13.59 38.08 -24.09
CA ILE A 24 13.65 38.61 -22.72
C ILE A 24 12.66 37.89 -21.81
N LEU A 25 11.42 37.66 -22.27
CA LEU A 25 10.41 36.94 -21.49
C LEU A 25 10.82 35.50 -21.20
N ILE A 26 11.44 34.79 -22.15
CA ILE A 26 11.96 33.43 -21.94
C ILE A 26 13.12 33.46 -20.92
N ILE A 27 14.03 34.41 -21.05
CA ILE A 27 15.15 34.58 -20.12
C ILE A 27 14.60 34.87 -18.71
N VAL A 28 13.68 35.82 -18.57
CA VAL A 28 13.04 36.11 -17.28
C VAL A 28 12.33 34.88 -16.73
N ALA A 29 11.55 34.16 -17.54
CA ALA A 29 10.88 32.93 -17.13
C ALA A 29 11.87 31.83 -16.68
N SER A 30 13.07 31.74 -17.28
CA SER A 30 14.11 30.80 -16.87
C SER A 30 14.79 31.15 -15.54
N TYR A 31 14.71 32.42 -15.12
CA TYR A 31 15.19 32.91 -13.82
C TYR A 31 14.09 33.01 -12.76
N ILE A 32 12.81 32.86 -13.14
CA ILE A 32 11.75 32.60 -12.17
C ILE A 32 12.04 31.19 -11.64
N PRO A 33 12.43 31.04 -10.37
CA PRO A 33 12.59 29.71 -9.80
C PRO A 33 11.26 29.00 -9.94
N GLU A 34 11.26 27.88 -10.66
CA GLU A 34 10.19 26.90 -10.55
C GLU A 34 10.04 26.66 -9.05
N ASN A 35 8.86 26.94 -8.48
CA ASN A 35 8.59 26.64 -7.08
C ASN A 35 8.47 25.11 -6.93
N LYS A 36 9.59 24.42 -7.14
CA LYS A 36 9.82 23.00 -6.87
C LYS A 36 10.42 22.81 -5.48
N GLN A 37 10.20 23.76 -4.57
CA GLN A 37 10.13 23.43 -3.15
C GLN A 37 8.70 22.99 -2.84
N THR A 38 8.24 21.91 -3.49
CA THR A 38 7.28 21.05 -2.81
C THR A 38 8.05 20.44 -1.65
N PHE A 39 8.00 21.06 -0.47
CA PHE A 39 8.31 20.35 0.76
C PHE A 39 7.34 19.16 0.77
N SER A 40 7.80 17.99 0.32
CA SER A 40 7.06 16.76 0.51
C SER A 40 6.83 16.65 2.02
N PRO A 41 5.58 16.49 2.48
CA PRO A 41 5.30 16.34 3.91
C PRO A 41 6.28 15.31 4.51
N PRO A 42 6.93 15.61 5.66
CA PRO A 42 7.90 14.70 6.28
C PRO A 42 7.39 13.27 6.44
N GLU A 43 6.07 13.11 6.55
CA GLU A 43 5.34 11.86 6.59
C GLU A 43 5.60 10.96 5.38
N LEU A 44 5.79 11.50 4.16
CA LEU A 44 6.06 10.70 2.96
C LEU A 44 7.40 9.97 3.09
N GLN A 45 8.47 10.69 3.45
CA GLN A 45 9.78 10.10 3.64
C GLN A 45 9.79 9.15 4.83
N LYS A 46 9.09 9.51 5.91
CA LYS A 46 8.95 8.66 7.11
C LYS A 46 8.23 7.35 6.76
N ALA A 47 7.15 7.39 5.98
CA ALA A 47 6.41 6.21 5.57
C ALA A 47 7.25 5.26 4.71
N ALA A 48 7.99 5.80 3.73
CA ALA A 48 8.90 5.00 2.91
C ALA A 48 9.97 4.30 3.78
N LYS A 49 10.58 5.00 4.74
CA LYS A 49 11.56 4.41 5.66
C LYS A 49 10.97 3.34 6.58
N ILE A 50 9.73 3.52 7.05
CA ILE A 50 9.05 2.50 7.86
C ILE A 50 8.76 1.26 7.02
N MET A 51 8.33 1.42 5.77
CA MET A 51 8.08 0.31 4.86
C MET A 51 9.38 -0.43 4.53
N GLU A 52 10.44 0.29 4.19
CA GLU A 52 11.78 -0.28 3.95
C GLU A 52 12.25 -1.14 5.14
N LYS A 53 12.19 -0.58 6.35
CA LYS A 53 12.52 -1.33 7.58
C LYS A 53 11.64 -2.58 7.75
N SER A 54 10.36 -2.49 7.40
CA SER A 54 9.43 -3.63 7.51
C SER A 54 9.80 -4.73 6.52
N LEU A 55 10.16 -4.38 5.29
CA LEU A 55 10.65 -5.33 4.28
C LEU A 55 11.94 -6.01 4.75
N ASP A 56 12.86 -5.27 5.36
CA ASP A 56 14.11 -5.84 5.91
C ASP A 56 13.84 -6.87 7.02
N ILE A 57 12.89 -6.57 7.92
CA ILE A 57 12.47 -7.49 8.99
C ILE A 57 11.89 -8.78 8.38
N ILE A 58 10.98 -8.65 7.42
CA ILE A 58 10.31 -9.77 6.77
C ILE A 58 11.32 -10.61 5.97
N SER A 59 12.15 -9.97 5.15
CA SER A 59 13.21 -10.64 4.39
C SER A 59 14.17 -11.40 5.30
N SER A 60 14.58 -10.80 6.41
CA SER A 60 15.48 -11.44 7.37
C SER A 60 14.82 -12.64 8.06
N TYR A 61 13.54 -12.53 8.41
CA TYR A 61 12.77 -13.64 8.95
C TYR A 61 12.64 -14.78 7.93
N CYS A 62 12.29 -14.47 6.68
CA CYS A 62 12.13 -15.46 5.62
C CYS A 62 13.44 -16.19 5.31
N ARG A 63 14.57 -15.45 5.22
CA ARG A 63 15.90 -16.05 5.03
C ARG A 63 16.28 -16.97 6.18
N LYS A 64 16.07 -16.56 7.43
CA LYS A 64 16.38 -17.37 8.61
C LYS A 64 15.57 -18.67 8.67
N ASN A 65 14.34 -18.65 8.17
CA ASN A 65 13.41 -19.78 8.23
C ASN A 65 13.24 -20.52 6.90
N ASN A 66 14.02 -20.19 5.86
CA ASN A 66 13.93 -20.77 4.51
C ASN A 66 12.53 -20.68 3.88
N ILE A 67 11.87 -19.52 4.01
CA ILE A 67 10.50 -19.28 3.52
C ILE A 67 10.54 -18.56 2.17
N ASN A 68 9.79 -19.08 1.18
CA ASN A 68 9.50 -18.41 -0.11
C ASN A 68 10.71 -17.86 -0.87
N ILE A 69 11.82 -18.61 -0.86
CA ILE A 69 13.03 -18.22 -1.59
C ILE A 69 12.87 -18.68 -3.05
N ASN A 70 12.32 -17.82 -3.90
CA ASN A 70 12.34 -17.99 -5.34
C ASN A 70 12.87 -16.71 -6.00
N GLU A 71 14.16 -16.69 -6.32
CA GLU A 71 14.83 -15.52 -6.89
C GLU A 71 14.27 -15.12 -8.27
N ILE A 72 13.64 -16.06 -8.99
CA ILE A 72 12.99 -15.77 -10.27
C ILE A 72 11.73 -14.95 -10.08
N TYR A 73 10.97 -15.15 -8.99
CA TYR A 73 9.77 -14.39 -8.67
C TYR A 73 10.06 -13.19 -7.76
N ASP A 74 10.95 -13.34 -6.79
CA ASP A 74 11.35 -12.33 -5.81
C ASP A 74 12.85 -12.02 -5.90
N PRO A 75 13.30 -11.27 -6.92
CA PRO A 75 14.74 -10.98 -7.11
C PRO A 75 15.34 -10.16 -5.98
N PHE A 76 14.51 -9.50 -5.16
CA PHE A 76 14.93 -8.72 -4.00
C PHE A 76 14.82 -9.51 -2.69
N ASN A 77 14.45 -10.80 -2.74
CA ASN A 77 14.33 -11.69 -1.59
C ASN A 77 13.54 -11.08 -0.43
N THR A 78 12.43 -10.42 -0.76
CA THR A 78 11.58 -9.75 0.23
C THR A 78 10.80 -10.73 1.09
N GLY A 79 10.51 -11.92 0.56
CA GLY A 79 9.65 -12.92 1.18
C GLY A 79 8.15 -12.62 1.04
N LEU A 80 7.78 -11.56 0.28
CA LEU A 80 6.41 -11.13 0.06
C LEU A 80 5.82 -11.58 -1.29
N ILE A 81 6.64 -12.20 -2.15
CA ILE A 81 6.19 -12.82 -3.40
C ILE A 81 6.17 -14.32 -3.22
N GLY A 82 4.97 -14.90 -3.20
CA GLY A 82 4.79 -16.34 -3.08
C GLY A 82 4.76 -17.07 -4.43
N SER A 83 4.36 -18.34 -4.38
CA SER A 83 4.14 -19.15 -5.58
C SER A 83 2.93 -18.68 -6.39
N GLU A 84 2.91 -19.04 -7.67
CA GLU A 84 1.77 -18.80 -8.56
C GLU A 84 0.52 -19.57 -8.13
N ILE A 85 0.70 -20.81 -7.68
CA ILE A 85 -0.36 -21.74 -7.24
C ILE A 85 0.03 -22.29 -5.86
N SER A 86 -0.96 -22.38 -4.98
CA SER A 86 -0.85 -22.90 -3.61
C SER A 86 -2.23 -23.35 -3.10
N GLU A 87 -2.26 -23.97 -1.93
CA GLU A 87 -3.47 -24.39 -1.23
C GLU A 87 -4.36 -23.23 -0.77
N ILE A 88 -3.83 -21.99 -0.75
CA ILE A 88 -4.56 -20.77 -0.39
C ILE A 88 -4.68 -19.78 -1.54
N THR A 89 -4.39 -20.22 -2.78
CA THR A 89 -4.58 -19.42 -3.98
C THR A 89 -6.07 -19.38 -4.36
N THR A 90 -6.67 -18.21 -4.39
CA THR A 90 -8.08 -18.02 -4.72
C THR A 90 -8.30 -17.62 -6.17
N THR A 91 -7.37 -16.87 -6.75
CA THR A 91 -7.50 -16.28 -8.09
C THR A 91 -6.16 -16.11 -8.78
N THR A 92 -6.16 -15.98 -10.10
CA THR A 92 -4.97 -15.61 -10.87
C THR A 92 -4.56 -14.16 -10.56
N GLY A 93 -3.26 -13.90 -10.54
CA GLY A 93 -2.68 -12.56 -10.33
C GLY A 93 -1.51 -12.28 -11.26
N HIS A 94 -1.06 -11.02 -11.30
CA HIS A 94 0.07 -10.58 -12.12
C HIS A 94 1.32 -10.37 -11.26
N LEU A 95 2.39 -11.11 -11.56
CA LEU A 95 3.66 -11.05 -10.83
C LEU A 95 4.25 -9.63 -10.84
N GLU A 96 4.21 -8.93 -11.97
CA GLU A 96 4.72 -7.57 -12.15
C GLU A 96 4.00 -6.58 -11.24
N ALA A 97 2.69 -6.73 -11.07
CA ALA A 97 1.91 -5.91 -10.15
C ALA A 97 2.37 -6.13 -8.70
N LYS A 98 2.61 -7.39 -8.29
CA LYS A 98 3.08 -7.71 -6.94
C LYS A 98 4.45 -7.09 -6.67
N ARG A 99 5.39 -7.26 -7.61
CA ARG A 99 6.74 -6.69 -7.54
C ARG A 99 6.73 -5.17 -7.44
N THR A 100 5.83 -4.52 -8.18
CA THR A 100 5.71 -3.06 -8.16
C THR A 100 5.38 -2.56 -6.75
N THR A 101 4.50 -3.26 -6.04
CA THR A 101 4.07 -2.88 -4.68
C THR A 101 5.12 -3.05 -3.59
N ILE A 102 6.23 -3.75 -3.86
CA ILE A 102 7.34 -3.90 -2.91
C ILE A 102 8.17 -2.62 -2.78
N ASN A 103 8.08 -1.69 -3.73
CA ASN A 103 8.82 -0.43 -3.65
C ASN A 103 8.37 0.39 -2.43
N PRO A 104 9.26 0.75 -1.48
CA PRO A 104 8.90 1.53 -0.29
C PRO A 104 8.18 2.86 -0.58
N ASN A 105 8.36 3.44 -1.77
CA ASN A 105 7.65 4.64 -2.19
C ASN A 105 6.12 4.44 -2.30
N PHE A 106 5.61 3.20 -2.32
CA PHE A 106 4.17 2.95 -2.19
C PHE A 106 3.61 3.45 -0.86
N ALA A 107 4.36 3.37 0.24
CA ALA A 107 3.92 3.95 1.51
C ALA A 107 3.82 5.48 1.42
N ALA A 108 4.77 6.14 0.74
CA ALA A 108 4.72 7.58 0.49
C ALA A 108 3.53 7.96 -0.41
N LEU A 109 3.23 7.15 -1.43
CA LEU A 109 2.05 7.32 -2.28
C LEU A 109 0.76 7.23 -1.45
N ILE A 110 0.64 6.25 -0.54
CA ILE A 110 -0.54 6.12 0.31
C ILE A 110 -0.68 7.32 1.25
N VAL A 111 0.41 7.84 1.81
CA VAL A 111 0.37 9.09 2.59
C VAL A 111 -0.21 10.23 1.75
N ASN A 112 0.28 10.40 0.51
CA ASN A 112 -0.23 11.44 -0.38
C ASN A 112 -1.73 11.29 -0.65
N LEU A 113 -2.20 10.06 -0.93
CA LEU A 113 -3.62 9.77 -1.15
C LEU A 113 -4.48 10.02 0.10
N LEU A 114 -3.96 9.71 1.30
CA LEU A 114 -4.66 9.97 2.55
C LEU A 114 -4.78 11.47 2.84
N ILE A 115 -3.72 12.25 2.56
CA ILE A 115 -3.75 13.72 2.67
C ILE A 115 -4.77 14.31 1.69
N GLU A 116 -4.78 13.82 0.44
CA GLU A 116 -5.77 14.24 -0.57
C GLU A 116 -7.21 13.89 -0.16
N ALA A 117 -7.40 12.77 0.55
CA ALA A 117 -8.68 12.37 1.13
C ALA A 117 -9.06 13.18 2.40
N GLY A 118 -8.22 14.11 2.83
CA GLY A 118 -8.48 14.96 4.00
C GLY A 118 -8.21 14.28 5.35
N VAL A 119 -7.44 13.20 5.38
CA VAL A 119 -7.05 12.49 6.62
C VAL A 119 -5.94 13.26 7.33
N ASN A 120 -6.11 13.48 8.63
CA ASN A 120 -5.21 14.21 9.50
C ASN A 120 -4.63 13.31 10.60
N ASN A 121 -3.59 13.79 11.28
CA ASN A 121 -3.00 13.12 12.44
C ASN A 121 -4.06 12.79 13.50
N GLY A 122 -4.03 11.55 14.01
CA GLY A 122 -4.96 11.06 15.03
C GLY A 122 -6.28 10.51 14.48
N ASP A 123 -6.58 10.73 13.19
CA ASP A 123 -7.77 10.16 12.57
C ASP A 123 -7.72 8.63 12.53
N THR A 124 -8.90 8.01 12.42
CA THR A 124 -9.03 6.57 12.27
C THR A 124 -9.27 6.20 10.81
N ILE A 125 -8.54 5.20 10.31
CA ILE A 125 -8.73 4.61 8.99
C ILE A 125 -9.10 3.12 9.11
N ALA A 126 -9.87 2.63 8.15
CA ALA A 126 -10.20 1.22 8.02
C ALA A 126 -9.41 0.58 6.87
N LEU A 127 -8.84 -0.60 7.11
CA LEU A 127 -7.97 -1.32 6.18
C LEU A 127 -8.51 -2.72 5.92
N GLY A 128 -9.13 -2.93 4.76
CA GLY A 128 -9.44 -4.27 4.25
C GLY A 128 -8.27 -4.82 3.47
N CYS A 129 -7.58 -5.83 3.99
CA CYS A 129 -6.36 -6.33 3.37
C CYS A 129 -6.46 -7.83 3.08
N SER A 130 -6.05 -8.24 1.88
CA SER A 130 -6.03 -9.64 1.45
C SER A 130 -4.62 -10.16 1.25
N GLY A 131 -4.47 -11.49 1.24
CA GLY A 131 -3.20 -12.14 0.93
C GLY A 131 -2.68 -11.80 -0.46
N SER A 132 -3.52 -11.25 -1.34
CA SER A 132 -3.17 -10.87 -2.71
C SER A 132 -2.02 -9.85 -2.77
N PHE A 133 -2.04 -8.80 -1.94
CA PHE A 133 -1.02 -7.75 -1.95
C PHE A 133 -0.46 -7.50 -0.54
N PRO A 134 0.37 -8.43 -0.01
CA PRO A 134 0.89 -8.28 1.33
C PRO A 134 1.76 -7.02 1.46
N ALA A 135 2.49 -6.62 0.41
CA ALA A 135 3.27 -5.39 0.41
C ALA A 135 2.41 -4.11 0.51
N LEU A 136 1.17 -4.11 -0.02
CA LEU A 136 0.25 -2.97 0.14
C LEU A 136 -0.33 -2.87 1.56
N LEU A 137 -0.53 -3.99 2.25
CA LEU A 137 -0.81 -3.99 3.69
C LEU A 137 0.33 -3.29 4.45
N ILE A 138 1.59 -3.68 4.19
CA ILE A 138 2.77 -3.07 4.82
C ILE A 138 2.85 -1.57 4.50
N ALA A 139 2.63 -1.20 3.24
CA ALA A 139 2.64 0.19 2.79
C ALA A 139 1.57 1.03 3.51
N SER A 140 0.35 0.49 3.63
CA SER A 140 -0.78 1.17 4.29
C SER A 140 -0.52 1.39 5.78
N LEU A 141 0.01 0.39 6.46
CA LEU A 141 0.36 0.47 7.88
C LEU A 141 1.55 1.41 8.13
N SER A 142 2.52 1.41 7.22
CA SER A 142 3.67 2.33 7.27
C SER A 142 3.21 3.78 7.10
N ALA A 143 2.28 4.05 6.19
CA ALA A 143 1.65 5.35 6.02
C ALA A 143 0.86 5.77 7.27
N ALA A 144 0.04 4.86 7.81
CA ALA A 144 -0.71 5.09 9.05
C ALA A 144 0.22 5.46 10.22
N LYS A 145 1.31 4.72 10.40
CA LYS A 145 2.30 5.01 11.45
C LYS A 145 3.05 6.32 11.21
N ALA A 146 3.38 6.63 9.97
CA ALA A 146 4.05 7.89 9.63
C ALA A 146 3.20 9.09 10.01
N MET A 147 1.90 9.02 9.69
CA MET A 147 0.88 10.05 9.94
C MET A 147 0.27 10.01 11.34
N ASN A 148 0.67 9.05 12.20
CA ASN A 148 0.10 8.86 13.54
C ASN A 148 -1.43 8.62 13.50
N LEU A 149 -1.87 7.73 12.63
CA LEU A 149 -3.28 7.34 12.46
C LEU A 149 -3.61 6.11 13.29
N ASN A 150 -4.88 6.00 13.67
CA ASN A 150 -5.44 4.78 14.24
C ASN A 150 -5.88 3.85 13.09
N SER A 151 -5.28 2.68 12.96
CA SER A 151 -5.64 1.71 11.92
C SER A 151 -6.54 0.59 12.46
N ARG A 152 -7.69 0.38 11.83
CA ARG A 152 -8.56 -0.78 12.07
C ARG A 152 -8.43 -1.74 10.90
N VAL A 153 -7.89 -2.93 11.15
CA VAL A 153 -7.49 -3.86 10.07
C VAL A 153 -8.33 -5.13 10.09
N ILE A 154 -8.91 -5.50 8.95
CA ILE A 154 -9.46 -6.84 8.72
C ILE A 154 -8.61 -7.52 7.65
N LEU A 155 -8.11 -8.71 7.96
CA LEU A 155 -7.30 -9.51 7.05
C LEU A 155 -8.15 -10.60 6.39
N SER A 156 -7.90 -10.87 5.11
CA SER A 156 -8.38 -12.05 4.40
C SER A 156 -7.18 -12.93 4.05
N ILE A 157 -7.18 -14.19 4.49
CA ILE A 157 -6.03 -15.09 4.32
C ILE A 157 -5.76 -15.45 2.85
N GLY A 158 -6.82 -15.68 2.08
CA GLY A 158 -6.72 -16.05 0.67
C GLY A 158 -5.95 -15.03 -0.15
N SER A 159 -5.19 -15.55 -1.11
CA SER A 159 -4.27 -14.77 -1.94
C SER A 159 -4.53 -15.04 -3.41
N SER A 160 -4.34 -14.04 -4.27
CA SER A 160 -4.12 -14.33 -5.69
C SER A 160 -2.75 -14.98 -5.89
N SER A 161 -2.47 -15.47 -7.09
CA SER A 161 -1.12 -15.84 -7.51
C SER A 161 -0.08 -14.78 -7.11
N TYR A 162 1.09 -15.25 -6.67
CA TYR A 162 2.25 -14.44 -6.32
C TYR A 162 2.10 -13.52 -5.08
N GLY A 163 0.96 -13.55 -4.39
CA GLY A 163 0.80 -12.86 -3.10
C GLY A 163 1.36 -13.68 -1.93
N ALA A 164 0.76 -13.53 -0.75
CA ALA A 164 1.06 -14.32 0.44
C ALA A 164 0.44 -15.73 0.35
N THR A 165 0.94 -16.54 -0.59
CA THR A 165 0.41 -17.87 -0.94
C THR A 165 1.00 -19.02 -0.09
N ASN A 166 1.94 -18.75 0.81
CA ASN A 166 2.49 -19.80 1.67
C ASN A 166 1.62 -20.02 2.91
N ILE A 167 1.02 -21.21 3.04
CA ILE A 167 0.17 -21.58 4.19
C ILE A 167 0.89 -21.50 5.55
N ASN A 168 2.21 -21.70 5.56
CA ASN A 168 3.04 -21.60 6.76
C ASN A 168 3.50 -20.16 7.05
N PHE A 169 3.27 -19.23 6.12
CA PHE A 169 3.59 -17.81 6.26
C PHE A 169 2.56 -16.94 5.55
N THR A 170 1.34 -16.96 6.08
CA THR A 170 0.18 -16.25 5.55
C THR A 170 0.25 -14.76 5.86
N LEU A 171 -0.70 -13.99 5.32
CA LEU A 171 -0.84 -12.57 5.65
C LEU A 171 -0.96 -12.31 7.17
N LEU A 172 -1.59 -13.23 7.91
CA LEU A 172 -1.69 -13.11 9.37
C LEU A 172 -0.33 -13.29 10.05
N ASP A 173 0.53 -14.20 9.57
CA ASP A 173 1.89 -14.35 10.12
C ASP A 173 2.74 -13.12 9.81
N ILE A 174 2.63 -12.59 8.60
CA ILE A 174 3.30 -11.34 8.20
C ILE A 174 2.86 -10.19 9.13
N TYR A 175 1.55 -10.06 9.37
CA TYR A 175 1.01 -9.05 10.28
C TYR A 175 1.55 -9.22 11.71
N ASN A 176 1.54 -10.44 12.24
CA ASN A 176 2.05 -10.73 13.58
C ASN A 176 3.55 -10.42 13.68
N LEU A 177 4.34 -10.77 12.66
CA LEU A 177 5.77 -10.46 12.64
C LEU A 177 6.04 -8.95 12.74
N ILE A 178 5.29 -8.12 12.01
CA ILE A 178 5.47 -6.67 12.07
C ILE A 178 4.89 -6.07 13.36
N LEU A 179 3.85 -6.68 13.95
CA LEU A 179 3.31 -6.33 15.26
C LEU A 179 4.34 -6.57 16.36
N ASP A 180 4.97 -7.75 16.39
CA ASP A 180 6.00 -8.12 17.36
C ASP A 180 7.25 -7.23 17.26
N ASN A 181 7.47 -6.61 16.09
CA ASN A 181 8.55 -5.64 15.85
C ASN A 181 8.11 -4.17 16.01
N ASN A 182 6.93 -3.92 16.57
CA ASN A 182 6.38 -2.58 16.85
C ASN A 182 6.27 -1.70 15.59
N ILE A 183 6.01 -2.27 14.41
CA ILE A 183 5.64 -1.50 13.22
C ILE A 183 4.15 -1.15 13.26
N VAL A 184 3.34 -1.99 13.88
CA VAL A 184 1.93 -1.69 14.21
C VAL A 184 1.73 -1.86 15.71
N ASP A 185 0.73 -1.16 16.24
CA ASP A 185 0.52 -1.05 17.68
C ASP A 185 -0.71 -1.85 18.17
N SER A 186 -1.42 -2.53 17.27
CA SER A 186 -2.63 -3.30 17.60
C SER A 186 -2.79 -4.54 16.72
N LYS A 187 -3.55 -5.53 17.21
CA LYS A 187 -3.96 -6.71 16.45
C LYS A 187 -5.01 -6.34 15.39
N PRO A 188 -5.16 -7.13 14.31
CA PRO A 188 -6.29 -6.95 13.41
C PRO A 188 -7.60 -7.18 14.18
N ILE A 189 -8.64 -6.42 13.84
CA ILE A 189 -9.94 -6.49 14.52
C ILE A 189 -10.73 -7.73 14.10
N ALA A 190 -10.40 -8.32 12.96
CA ALA A 190 -10.91 -9.62 12.53
C ALA A 190 -10.04 -10.22 11.41
N VAL A 191 -10.22 -11.51 11.18
CA VAL A 191 -9.67 -12.24 10.03
C VAL A 191 -10.79 -13.02 9.35
N SER A 192 -10.73 -13.17 8.04
CA SER A 192 -11.57 -14.09 7.25
C SER A 192 -10.71 -15.03 6.41
N LEU A 193 -11.36 -15.98 5.75
CA LEU A 193 -10.67 -16.86 4.79
C LEU A 193 -10.37 -16.14 3.47
N GLY A 194 -11.15 -15.14 3.07
CA GLY A 194 -11.08 -14.57 1.72
C GLY A 194 -11.73 -15.49 0.69
N GLY A 195 -11.33 -15.34 -0.57
CA GLY A 195 -11.88 -16.13 -1.67
C GLY A 195 -13.34 -15.81 -1.98
N GLU A 196 -13.96 -16.62 -2.83
CA GLU A 196 -15.36 -16.46 -3.22
C GLU A 196 -16.26 -16.48 -1.97
N ASN A 197 -17.13 -15.47 -1.85
CA ASN A 197 -18.03 -15.24 -0.71
C ASN A 197 -17.35 -15.01 0.66
N ASP A 198 -16.02 -14.81 0.70
CA ASP A 198 -15.23 -14.63 1.92
C ASP A 198 -15.20 -15.85 2.86
N VAL A 199 -15.40 -17.04 2.29
CA VAL A 199 -15.47 -18.33 3.02
C VAL A 199 -14.40 -19.34 2.58
N GLY A 200 -13.44 -18.93 1.74
CA GLY A 200 -12.36 -19.78 1.24
C GLY A 200 -12.88 -20.98 0.44
N LYS A 201 -13.85 -20.75 -0.45
CA LYS A 201 -14.53 -21.82 -1.22
C LYS A 201 -13.57 -22.59 -2.13
N GLU A 202 -12.46 -21.98 -2.48
CA GLU A 202 -11.37 -22.54 -3.28
C GLU A 202 -10.46 -23.49 -2.49
N PHE A 203 -10.54 -23.47 -1.15
CA PHE A 203 -9.66 -24.24 -0.29
C PHE A 203 -10.23 -25.63 -0.02
N GLU A 204 -9.34 -26.60 0.10
CA GLU A 204 -9.70 -27.92 0.61
C GLU A 204 -10.14 -27.83 2.09
N GLU A 205 -11.01 -28.74 2.52
CA GLU A 205 -11.59 -28.70 3.87
C GLU A 205 -10.53 -28.72 4.98
N ASP A 206 -9.45 -29.48 4.80
CA ASP A 206 -8.39 -29.59 5.80
C ASP A 206 -7.52 -28.31 5.88
N ILE A 207 -7.39 -27.59 4.77
CA ILE A 207 -6.77 -26.26 4.73
C ILE A 207 -7.65 -25.24 5.48
N VAL A 208 -8.96 -25.29 5.26
CA VAL A 208 -9.92 -24.46 6.01
C VAL A 208 -9.82 -24.73 7.52
N LYS A 209 -9.78 -26.00 7.95
CA LYS A 209 -9.62 -26.37 9.37
C LYS A 209 -8.29 -25.86 9.95
N THR A 210 -7.21 -25.96 9.18
CA THR A 210 -5.88 -25.47 9.57
C THR A 210 -5.89 -23.97 9.80
N ILE A 211 -6.43 -23.19 8.85
CA ILE A 211 -6.52 -21.73 8.97
C ILE A 211 -7.44 -21.32 10.13
N LYS A 212 -8.60 -21.97 10.30
CA LYS A 212 -9.51 -21.71 11.43
C LYS A 212 -8.82 -21.92 12.77
N SER A 213 -8.11 -23.02 12.93
CA SER A 213 -7.36 -23.34 14.16
C SER A 213 -6.29 -22.28 14.44
N LYS A 214 -5.60 -21.82 13.39
CA LYS A 214 -4.61 -20.75 13.47
C LYS A 214 -5.22 -19.43 13.94
N ILE A 215 -6.34 -19.01 13.35
CA ILE A 215 -7.04 -17.77 13.74
C ILE A 215 -7.52 -17.86 15.21
N GLN A 216 -8.09 -19.00 15.61
CA GLN A 216 -8.53 -19.23 16.99
C GLN A 216 -7.38 -19.14 17.98
N SER A 217 -6.23 -19.75 17.68
CA SER A 217 -5.05 -19.72 18.56
C SER A 217 -4.48 -18.30 18.77
N ASN A 218 -4.73 -17.39 17.83
CA ASN A 218 -4.31 -15.98 17.94
C ASN A 218 -5.28 -15.12 18.77
N GLY A 219 -6.47 -15.65 19.10
CA GLY A 219 -7.53 -14.93 19.81
C GLY A 219 -8.15 -13.80 19.00
N ILE A 220 -8.12 -13.90 17.66
CA ILE A 220 -8.63 -12.87 16.76
C ILE A 220 -10.06 -13.23 16.33
N PRO A 221 -11.01 -12.28 16.31
CA PRO A 221 -12.35 -12.53 15.78
C PRO A 221 -12.32 -13.06 14.35
N PHE A 222 -13.11 -14.11 14.11
CA PHE A 222 -13.19 -14.75 12.80
C PHE A 222 -14.50 -14.39 12.09
N ILE A 223 -14.39 -13.88 10.86
CA ILE A 223 -15.53 -13.60 9.98
C ILE A 223 -15.78 -14.84 9.11
N TYR A 224 -16.91 -15.51 9.35
CA TYR A 224 -17.32 -16.68 8.61
C TYR A 224 -18.83 -16.88 8.74
N GLU A 225 -19.56 -16.18 7.88
CA GLU A 225 -21.02 -16.23 7.82
C GLU A 225 -21.51 -17.07 6.63
N LYS A 226 -22.81 -17.38 6.64
CA LYS A 226 -23.47 -18.27 5.66
C LYS A 226 -23.39 -17.81 4.19
N ASN A 227 -23.21 -16.51 3.94
CA ASN A 227 -23.18 -15.94 2.60
C ASN A 227 -22.42 -14.61 2.56
N LEU A 228 -22.06 -14.17 1.35
CA LEU A 228 -21.31 -12.94 1.13
C LEU A 228 -21.96 -11.71 1.78
N GLN A 229 -23.28 -11.53 1.62
CA GLN A 229 -23.99 -10.39 2.20
C GLN A 229 -23.81 -10.31 3.73
N SER A 230 -23.88 -11.46 4.41
CA SER A 230 -23.70 -11.53 5.87
C SER A 230 -22.25 -11.23 6.26
N ASN A 231 -21.25 -11.71 5.49
CA ASN A 231 -19.84 -11.38 5.71
C ASN A 231 -19.55 -9.89 5.52
N VAL A 232 -20.13 -9.27 4.49
CA VAL A 232 -20.00 -7.83 4.23
C VAL A 232 -20.61 -7.01 5.38
N LEU A 233 -21.85 -7.33 5.80
CA LEU A 233 -22.49 -6.65 6.93
C LEU A 233 -21.68 -6.81 8.23
N LYS A 234 -21.05 -7.97 8.45
CA LYS A 234 -20.18 -8.18 9.61
C LYS A 234 -18.95 -7.28 9.57
N ARG A 235 -18.31 -7.13 8.41
CA ARG A 235 -17.17 -6.23 8.20
C ARG A 235 -17.57 -4.76 8.42
N GLU A 236 -18.68 -4.34 7.82
CA GLU A 236 -19.21 -2.98 8.00
C GLU A 236 -19.52 -2.70 9.48
N ALA A 237 -20.12 -3.64 10.19
CA ALA A 237 -20.38 -3.50 11.62
C ALA A 237 -19.08 -3.29 12.42
N LEU A 238 -18.05 -4.09 12.14
CA LEU A 238 -16.74 -4.00 12.80
C LEU A 238 -16.03 -2.67 12.53
N TYR A 239 -16.22 -2.06 11.36
CA TYR A 239 -15.63 -0.76 11.03
C TYR A 239 -16.46 0.43 11.52
N PHE A 240 -17.73 0.48 11.18
CA PHE A 240 -18.51 1.72 11.18
C PHE A 240 -19.60 1.78 12.26
N THR A 241 -19.93 0.66 12.90
CA THR A 241 -20.96 0.66 13.96
C THR A 241 -20.38 0.70 15.37
N THR A 242 -19.05 0.73 15.49
CA THR A 242 -18.39 0.87 16.79
C THR A 242 -18.58 2.29 17.30
N LYS A 243 -19.29 2.44 18.43
CA LYS A 243 -19.60 3.72 19.05
C LYS A 243 -18.31 4.52 19.31
N ASN A 244 -18.33 5.82 19.01
CA ASN A 244 -17.23 6.77 19.17
C ASN A 244 -16.00 6.55 18.26
N ILE A 245 -16.13 5.79 17.17
CA ILE A 245 -15.10 5.69 16.14
C ILE A 245 -15.65 6.31 14.85
N ASP A 246 -14.96 7.33 14.35
CA ASP A 246 -15.24 7.95 13.06
C ASP A 246 -14.13 7.57 12.06
N ILE A 247 -14.50 6.86 11.00
CA ILE A 247 -13.56 6.38 9.98
C ILE A 247 -13.45 7.46 8.89
N LYS A 248 -12.27 8.04 8.73
CA LYS A 248 -12.03 9.09 7.73
C LYS A 248 -11.75 8.57 6.33
N ALA A 249 -11.12 7.41 6.24
CA ALA A 249 -10.82 6.77 4.97
C ALA A 249 -10.87 5.25 5.09
N PHE A 250 -11.19 4.60 3.97
CA PHE A 250 -11.11 3.16 3.80
C PHE A 250 -10.10 2.83 2.71
N ILE A 251 -9.14 1.95 3.02
CA ILE A 251 -8.18 1.41 2.05
C ILE A 251 -8.50 -0.07 1.85
N ASN A 252 -8.56 -0.49 0.58
CA ASN A 252 -8.69 -1.89 0.20
C ASN A 252 -7.43 -2.33 -0.55
N SER A 253 -6.79 -3.41 -0.10
CA SER A 253 -5.52 -3.93 -0.65
C SER A 253 -5.52 -5.43 -0.84
#